data_AF-A0A1C6JFE9-F1
#
_entry.id   AF-A0A1C6JFE9-F1
#
_cell.length_a   1.000
_cell.length_b   1.000
_cell.length_c   1.000
_cell.angle_alpha   90.00
_cell.angle_beta   90.00
_cell.angle_gamma   90.00
#
_symmetry.space_group_name_H-M   'P 1'
#
loop_
_entity.id
_entity.type
_entity.pdbx_description
1 polymer ?
#
loop_
_entity_poly.entity_id
_entity_poly.type
_entity_poly.pdbx_seq_one_letter_code
_entity_poly.pdbx_strand_id
1 'polypeptide(L)'
;MKKTLSLCLALCLMMLAGCTSEPTPSESVQPSESAQVSTQPSESAEPSESVEAPAPVEPTDLDYSSEVTAMEGTWTLSQVYADGATTDAVADAMSFEISLELDPSELVDEAAYIHNQVYNLTGRLTFGLDTITQTLAADEVEEYKGSTAWSDFAQGEVVTDGEFYKQPGPATMRFKDVDDYGLFLDQVAGVSADIDTTEKTLIIGMNGEGQLLLGYSEEHLERPGTEGEWVYCLIFDKAA
;
A
#
# COMPACT_ATOMS: atom_id res chain seq x y z
N MET A 1 -39.72 -22.25 -6.24
CA MET A 1 -40.77 -21.92 -7.23
C MET A 1 -40.70 -20.42 -7.53
N LYS A 2 -40.43 -20.11 -8.80
CA LYS A 2 -40.56 -18.86 -9.59
C LYS A 2 -41.05 -17.56 -8.93
N LYS A 3 -40.29 -16.47 -9.16
CA LYS A 3 -40.66 -15.22 -9.89
C LYS A 3 -39.45 -14.23 -9.91
N THR A 4 -38.67 -14.14 -11.00
CA THR A 4 -38.69 -13.12 -12.09
C THR A 4 -38.35 -11.69 -11.62
N LEU A 5 -37.12 -11.20 -11.78
CA LEU A 5 -36.52 -10.51 -12.95
C LEU A 5 -37.24 -9.20 -13.35
N SER A 6 -36.56 -8.06 -13.20
CA SER A 6 -36.89 -6.79 -13.87
C SER A 6 -35.60 -6.08 -14.27
N LEU A 7 -35.17 -6.34 -15.51
CA LEU A 7 -34.08 -5.68 -16.22
C LEU A 7 -34.67 -5.31 -17.59
N CYS A 8 -34.85 -4.01 -17.90
CA CYS A 8 -35.01 -3.46 -19.26
C CYS A 8 -35.38 -1.96 -19.21
N LEU A 9 -34.49 -1.08 -19.67
CA LEU A 9 -34.82 0.11 -20.47
C LEU A 9 -33.52 0.59 -21.16
N ALA A 10 -33.21 0.12 -22.37
CA ALA A 10 -33.65 0.58 -23.69
C ALA A 10 -32.75 1.69 -24.29
N LEU A 11 -31.93 1.20 -25.23
CA LEU A 11 -31.26 1.84 -26.35
C LEU A 11 -32.13 2.88 -27.10
N CYS A 12 -31.51 3.99 -27.54
CA CYS A 12 -31.49 4.51 -28.92
C CYS A 12 -31.33 6.05 -28.97
N LEU A 13 -30.28 6.55 -29.61
CA LEU A 13 -30.42 7.54 -30.70
C LEU A 13 -29.18 7.55 -31.61
N MET A 14 -29.44 7.48 -32.91
CA MET A 14 -28.50 7.36 -34.03
C MET A 14 -28.15 8.73 -34.66
N MET A 15 -26.93 8.79 -35.22
CA MET A 15 -26.53 9.35 -36.54
C MET A 15 -26.71 10.82 -36.90
N LEU A 16 -25.60 11.43 -37.39
CA LEU A 16 -25.45 12.28 -38.60
C LEU A 16 -23.92 12.58 -38.73
N ALA A 17 -23.14 11.88 -39.56
CA ALA A 17 -22.92 12.06 -41.01
C ALA A 17 -22.25 13.40 -41.42
N GLY A 18 -21.07 13.33 -42.07
CA GLY A 18 -20.58 14.41 -42.95
C GLY A 18 -19.07 14.47 -43.24
N CYS A 19 -18.60 13.66 -44.20
CA CYS A 19 -17.68 13.98 -45.32
C CYS A 19 -16.35 14.72 -45.07
N THR A 20 -15.18 14.04 -45.17
CA THR A 20 -14.27 13.97 -46.35
C THR A 20 -13.79 15.31 -46.93
N SER A 21 -12.46 15.54 -46.94
CA SER A 21 -11.68 16.10 -48.07
C SER A 21 -10.17 16.16 -47.71
N GLU A 22 -9.38 15.26 -48.30
CA GLU A 22 -7.96 15.51 -48.68
C GLU A 22 -7.95 16.33 -50.00
N PRO A 23 -6.92 17.16 -50.27
CA PRO A 23 -5.76 16.65 -51.03
C PRO A 23 -4.38 17.30 -50.71
N THR A 24 -3.32 16.50 -50.80
CA THR A 24 -1.90 16.84 -51.11
C THR A 24 -1.78 17.10 -52.64
N PRO A 25 -0.66 17.52 -53.28
CA PRO A 25 0.72 17.70 -52.78
C PRO A 25 1.48 18.95 -53.33
N SER A 26 2.72 19.19 -52.88
CA SER A 26 3.91 19.19 -53.77
C SER A 26 5.18 19.79 -53.16
N GLU A 27 6.26 19.02 -53.38
CA GLU A 27 7.64 19.40 -53.72
C GLU A 27 8.54 20.21 -52.77
N SER A 28 9.47 19.43 -52.21
CA SER A 28 10.89 19.69 -51.96
C SER A 28 11.57 20.66 -52.93
N VAL A 29 12.51 21.48 -52.43
CA VAL A 29 13.90 21.64 -52.90
C VAL A 29 14.62 22.66 -51.98
N GLN A 30 15.64 22.19 -51.26
CA GLN A 30 16.76 22.98 -50.72
C GLN A 30 17.75 23.29 -51.87
N PRO A 31 18.56 24.37 -51.85
CA PRO A 31 19.87 24.23 -51.20
C PRO A 31 20.54 25.50 -50.62
N SER A 32 21.41 25.21 -49.64
CA SER A 32 22.76 25.74 -49.38
C SER A 32 23.08 27.22 -49.08
N GLU A 33 23.76 27.35 -47.92
CA GLU A 33 25.04 28.04 -47.65
C GLU A 33 25.14 29.53 -47.26
N SER A 34 25.64 29.70 -46.03
CA SER A 34 26.86 30.42 -45.63
C SER A 34 26.90 31.96 -45.72
N ALA A 35 26.85 32.62 -44.56
CA ALA A 35 27.71 33.78 -44.25
C ALA A 35 27.81 34.02 -42.72
N GLN A 36 29.05 34.20 -42.26
CA GLN A 36 29.50 34.41 -40.88
C GLN A 36 29.15 35.82 -40.32
N VAL A 37 29.12 35.95 -38.99
CA VAL A 37 30.04 36.77 -38.13
C VAL A 37 29.32 37.28 -36.87
N SER A 38 29.76 36.73 -35.73
CA SER A 38 30.15 37.38 -34.47
C SER A 38 29.30 38.51 -33.87
N THR A 39 28.80 38.28 -32.65
CA THR A 39 29.04 39.16 -31.48
C THR A 39 28.65 38.43 -30.20
N GLN A 40 29.62 38.27 -29.29
CA GLN A 40 29.42 37.88 -27.89
C GLN A 40 28.99 39.13 -27.09
N PRO A 41 28.23 38.98 -25.99
CA PRO A 41 28.87 38.84 -24.67
C PRO A 41 28.20 37.75 -23.80
N SER A 42 29.00 36.84 -23.23
CA SER A 42 29.21 36.76 -21.77
C SER A 42 27.93 36.78 -20.93
N GLU A 43 27.43 35.59 -20.62
CA GLU A 43 26.78 35.31 -19.35
C GLU A 43 27.21 33.92 -18.90
N SER A 44 28.06 33.86 -17.88
CA SER A 44 28.32 32.63 -17.13
C SER A 44 27.05 32.28 -16.38
N ALA A 45 26.23 31.41 -16.97
CA ALA A 45 25.26 30.66 -16.20
C ALA A 45 26.02 29.51 -15.52
N GLU A 46 26.37 29.71 -14.25
CA GLU A 46 26.62 28.57 -13.37
C GLU A 46 25.32 27.76 -13.32
N PRO A 47 25.34 26.43 -13.50
CA PRO A 47 24.17 25.63 -13.28
C PRO A 47 23.91 25.67 -11.77
N SER A 48 22.94 26.48 -11.35
CA SER A 48 22.32 26.31 -10.04
C SER A 48 21.64 24.95 -10.05
N GLU A 49 22.40 23.94 -9.64
CA GLU A 49 21.85 22.65 -9.24
C GLU A 49 21.03 22.95 -7.99
N SER A 50 19.74 23.23 -8.22
CA SER A 50 18.74 23.28 -7.17
C SER A 50 18.71 21.89 -6.55
N VAL A 51 19.48 21.70 -5.49
CA VAL A 51 19.32 20.55 -4.61
C VAL A 51 17.98 20.75 -3.94
N GLU A 52 16.94 20.21 -4.58
CA GLU A 52 15.62 20.07 -4.00
C GLU A 52 15.82 19.34 -2.67
N ALA A 53 15.43 20.00 -1.57
CA ALA A 53 15.45 19.34 -0.27
C ALA A 53 14.60 18.07 -0.41
N PRO A 54 15.04 16.91 0.12
CA PRO A 54 14.23 15.70 0.06
C PRO A 54 12.85 16.03 0.61
N ALA A 55 11.81 15.64 -0.12
CA ALA A 55 10.44 15.79 0.35
C ALA A 55 10.35 15.19 1.77
N PRO A 56 9.63 15.84 2.70
CA PRO A 56 9.38 15.23 4.00
C PRO A 56 8.74 13.85 3.77
N VAL A 57 9.36 12.81 4.32
CA VAL A 57 8.81 11.45 4.30
C VAL A 57 7.54 11.50 5.12
N GLU A 58 6.41 11.14 4.53
CA GLU A 58 5.18 11.06 5.28
C GLU A 58 5.25 9.82 6.19
N PRO A 59 4.71 9.88 7.42
CA PRO A 59 4.76 8.72 8.33
C PRO A 59 4.03 7.50 7.75
N THR A 60 3.26 7.68 6.68
CA THR A 60 2.53 6.65 5.95
C THR A 60 3.26 6.10 4.72
N ASP A 61 4.48 6.55 4.42
CA ASP A 61 5.27 6.06 3.30
C ASP A 61 5.79 4.63 3.57
N LEU A 62 5.44 3.69 2.70
CA LEU A 62 5.86 2.29 2.80
C LEU A 62 7.35 2.13 2.43
N ASP A 63 8.10 1.47 3.30
CA ASP A 63 9.46 1.02 3.03
C ASP A 63 9.43 -0.35 2.32
N TYR A 64 9.53 -0.31 1.00
CA TYR A 64 9.61 -1.50 0.14
C TYR A 64 10.91 -2.32 0.33
N SER A 65 11.89 -1.79 1.07
CA SER A 65 13.14 -2.49 1.37
C SER A 65 13.14 -3.17 2.74
N SER A 66 12.11 -2.94 3.56
CA SER A 66 11.98 -3.53 4.89
C SER A 66 11.92 -5.06 4.82
N GLU A 67 12.58 -5.75 5.73
CA GLU A 67 12.53 -7.21 5.80
C GLU A 67 11.28 -7.66 6.56
N VAL A 68 10.60 -8.74 6.14
CA VAL A 68 9.40 -9.25 6.82
C VAL A 68 9.62 -9.55 8.31
N THR A 69 10.85 -9.93 8.69
CA THR A 69 11.25 -10.18 10.09
C THR A 69 11.21 -8.93 10.97
N ALA A 70 11.28 -7.73 10.38
CA ALA A 70 11.14 -6.48 11.14
C ALA A 70 9.73 -6.33 11.72
N MET A 71 8.71 -6.89 11.05
CA MET A 71 7.30 -6.82 11.45
C MET A 71 6.98 -7.72 12.65
N GLU A 72 7.80 -8.73 12.96
CA GLU A 72 7.56 -9.62 14.10
C GLU A 72 7.62 -8.85 15.43
N GLY A 73 6.66 -9.16 16.32
CA GLY A 73 6.61 -8.63 17.68
C GLY A 73 5.27 -8.02 18.04
N THR A 74 5.26 -7.29 19.16
CA THR A 74 4.09 -6.58 19.66
C THR A 74 4.21 -5.10 19.33
N TRP A 75 3.10 -4.52 18.88
CA TRP A 75 2.99 -3.16 18.42
C TRP A 75 1.84 -2.46 19.14
N THR A 76 1.98 -1.17 19.42
CA THR A 76 0.94 -0.36 20.08
C THR A 76 0.55 0.78 19.14
N LEU A 77 -0.75 0.98 18.97
CA LEU A 77 -1.26 2.03 18.10
C LEU A 77 -0.83 3.39 18.65
N SER A 78 -0.13 4.17 17.82
CA SER A 78 0.36 5.48 18.18
C SER A 78 -0.45 6.58 17.48
N GLN A 79 -0.72 6.40 16.18
CA GLN A 79 -1.40 7.39 15.37
C GLN A 79 -2.33 6.74 14.34
N VAL A 80 -3.28 7.52 13.84
CA VAL A 80 -4.17 7.14 12.74
C VAL A 80 -4.12 8.24 11.70
N TYR A 81 -3.77 7.87 10.47
CA TYR A 81 -3.97 8.70 9.30
C TYR A 81 -5.35 8.43 8.69
N ALA A 82 -6.13 9.48 8.50
CA ALA A 82 -7.44 9.43 7.86
C ALA A 82 -7.87 10.85 7.46
N ASP A 83 -8.76 10.98 6.47
CA ASP A 83 -9.27 12.28 6.01
C ASP A 83 -8.17 13.30 5.65
N GLY A 84 -7.01 12.81 5.17
CA GLY A 84 -5.86 13.66 4.81
C GLY A 84 -5.04 14.20 5.99
N ALA A 85 -5.23 13.67 7.21
CA ALA A 85 -4.51 14.11 8.39
C ALA A 85 -4.12 12.96 9.32
N THR A 86 -3.00 13.12 10.02
CA THR A 86 -2.58 12.20 11.08
C THR A 86 -3.05 12.72 12.43
N THR A 87 -3.68 11.84 13.23
CA THR A 87 -4.17 12.14 14.58
C THR A 87 -3.59 11.15 15.57
N ASP A 88 -3.20 11.63 16.75
CA ASP A 88 -2.72 10.76 17.83
C ASP A 88 -3.85 9.84 18.32
N ALA A 89 -3.52 8.56 18.50
CA ALA A 89 -4.46 7.59 19.03
C ALA A 89 -4.69 7.79 20.53
N VAL A 90 -5.86 7.37 21.00
CA VAL A 90 -6.14 7.24 22.43
C VAL A 90 -5.16 6.22 23.02
N ALA A 91 -4.56 6.55 24.17
CA ALA A 91 -3.62 5.67 24.84
C ALA A 91 -4.21 4.28 25.08
N ASP A 92 -3.43 3.24 24.81
CA ASP A 92 -3.81 1.84 24.94
C ASP A 92 -5.05 1.44 24.12
N ALA A 93 -5.41 2.20 23.08
CA ALA A 93 -6.61 1.93 22.31
C ALA A 93 -6.56 0.59 21.57
N MET A 94 -5.38 0.24 21.06
CA MET A 94 -5.19 -0.94 20.23
C MET A 94 -3.74 -1.44 20.30
N SER A 95 -3.58 -2.76 20.26
CA SER A 95 -2.30 -3.43 20.12
C SER A 95 -2.37 -4.50 19.05
N PHE A 96 -1.24 -4.70 18.35
CA PHE A 96 -1.13 -5.68 17.28
C PHE A 96 0.05 -6.62 17.54
N GLU A 97 -0.21 -7.91 17.64
CA GLU A 97 0.82 -8.93 17.82
C GLU A 97 1.02 -9.68 16.50
N ILE A 98 2.25 -9.66 16.00
CA ILE A 98 2.64 -10.33 14.76
C ILE A 98 3.59 -11.47 15.09
N SER A 99 3.33 -12.64 14.51
CA SER A 99 4.23 -13.78 14.57
C SER A 99 4.49 -14.34 13.17
N LEU A 100 5.71 -14.86 12.99
CA LEU A 100 6.16 -15.45 11.73
C LEU A 100 6.24 -16.97 11.87
N GLU A 101 5.72 -17.66 10.86
CA GLU A 101 5.81 -19.10 10.74
C GLU A 101 6.56 -19.44 9.45
N LEU A 102 7.62 -20.23 9.58
CA LEU A 102 8.40 -20.66 8.43
C LEU A 102 7.58 -21.64 7.59
N ASP A 103 7.45 -21.38 6.29
CA ASP A 103 6.73 -22.29 5.39
C ASP A 103 7.65 -23.44 4.94
N PRO A 104 7.33 -24.70 5.29
CA PRO A 104 8.18 -25.83 4.97
C PRO A 104 8.08 -26.28 3.51
N SER A 105 7.13 -25.77 2.72
CA SER A 105 6.91 -26.21 1.34
C SER A 105 8.05 -25.85 0.37
N GLU A 106 8.88 -24.86 0.73
CA GLU A 106 10.05 -24.42 -0.04
C GLU A 106 11.39 -24.87 0.59
N LEU A 107 11.36 -25.71 1.62
CA LEU A 107 12.58 -26.18 2.32
C LEU A 107 13.38 -27.26 1.59
N VAL A 108 12.99 -27.72 0.38
CA VAL A 108 13.56 -28.95 -0.17
C VAL A 108 13.70 -28.93 -1.70
N ASP A 109 14.95 -28.96 -2.17
CA ASP A 109 15.28 -29.63 -3.43
C ASP A 109 16.55 -30.48 -3.29
N GLU A 110 16.40 -31.80 -3.44
CA GLU A 110 17.43 -32.84 -3.33
C GLU A 110 18.43 -32.79 -4.52
N ALA A 111 19.20 -31.71 -4.68
CA ALA A 111 20.44 -31.71 -5.47
C ALA A 111 21.27 -30.42 -5.36
N ALA A 112 20.68 -29.31 -4.91
CA ALA A 112 21.36 -28.04 -4.76
C ALA A 112 21.23 -27.56 -3.32
N TYR A 113 22.33 -27.13 -2.71
CA TYR A 113 22.42 -26.64 -1.33
C TYR A 113 21.73 -25.26 -1.15
N ILE A 114 20.49 -25.12 -1.59
CA ILE A 114 19.71 -23.88 -1.46
C ILE A 114 18.58 -24.18 -0.47
N HIS A 115 18.74 -23.77 0.78
CA HIS A 115 17.63 -23.73 1.71
C HIS A 115 16.92 -22.39 1.45
N ASN A 116 15.69 -22.41 0.96
CA ASN A 116 14.88 -21.20 0.89
C ASN A 116 14.10 -21.08 2.20
N GLN A 117 14.18 -19.95 2.91
CA GLN A 117 13.43 -19.70 4.15
C GLN A 117 12.45 -18.58 3.87
N VAL A 118 11.18 -18.94 3.73
CA VAL A 118 10.06 -18.01 3.53
C VAL A 118 9.13 -18.07 4.72
N TYR A 119 8.46 -16.95 5.02
CA TYR A 119 7.63 -16.82 6.22
C TYR A 119 6.19 -16.46 5.86
N ASN A 120 5.26 -17.23 6.41
CA ASN A 120 3.88 -16.81 6.57
C ASN A 120 3.80 -15.88 7.79
N LEU A 121 2.95 -14.87 7.70
CA LEU A 121 2.75 -13.89 8.76
C LEU A 121 1.34 -14.02 9.31
N THR A 122 1.22 -14.10 10.64
CA THR A 122 -0.08 -14.05 11.33
C THR A 122 -0.11 -12.88 12.29
N GLY A 123 -1.27 -12.21 12.35
CA GLY A 123 -1.49 -11.03 13.17
C GLY A 123 -2.71 -11.19 14.07
N ARG A 124 -2.63 -10.66 15.29
CA ARG A 124 -3.74 -10.59 16.25
C ARG A 124 -3.91 -9.14 16.72
N LEU A 125 -5.01 -8.52 16.31
CA LEU A 125 -5.37 -7.18 16.72
C LEU A 125 -6.26 -7.24 17.97
N THR A 126 -5.92 -6.45 18.98
CA THR A 126 -6.63 -6.39 20.27
C THR A 126 -6.99 -4.94 20.58
N PHE A 127 -8.22 -4.72 21.04
CA PHE A 127 -8.72 -3.41 21.44
C PHE A 127 -8.63 -3.26 22.96
N GLY A 128 -8.10 -2.14 23.44
CA GLY A 128 -7.96 -1.86 24.87
C GLY A 128 -9.05 -0.95 25.45
N LEU A 129 -9.91 -0.36 24.62
CA LEU A 129 -10.99 0.51 25.08
C LEU A 129 -12.21 -0.29 25.56
N ASP A 130 -12.65 -0.05 26.80
CA ASP A 130 -13.80 -0.72 27.42
C ASP A 130 -15.09 -0.68 26.58
N THR A 131 -15.32 0.42 25.87
CA THR A 131 -16.51 0.59 25.02
C THR A 131 -16.47 -0.38 23.83
N ILE A 132 -15.30 -0.56 23.22
CA ILE A 132 -15.11 -1.48 22.10
C ILE A 132 -15.18 -2.92 22.60
N THR A 133 -14.47 -3.24 23.68
CA THR A 133 -14.43 -4.61 24.23
C THR A 133 -15.80 -5.08 24.69
N GLN A 134 -16.63 -4.21 25.28
CA GLN A 134 -18.01 -4.53 25.64
C GLN A 134 -18.90 -4.76 24.42
N THR A 135 -18.70 -3.99 23.34
CA THR A 135 -19.46 -4.17 22.09
C THR A 135 -19.13 -5.51 21.45
N LEU A 136 -17.84 -5.83 21.31
CA LEU A 136 -17.37 -7.11 20.76
C LEU A 136 -17.80 -8.30 21.63
N ALA A 137 -17.72 -8.18 22.95
CA ALA A 137 -18.12 -9.24 23.87
C ALA A 137 -19.63 -9.51 23.86
N ALA A 138 -20.47 -8.50 23.59
CA ALA A 138 -21.92 -8.68 23.51
C ALA A 138 -22.33 -9.60 22.35
N ASP A 139 -21.52 -9.61 21.28
CA ASP A 139 -21.76 -10.38 20.07
C ASP A 139 -20.78 -11.55 19.89
N GLU A 140 -20.10 -11.94 20.97
CA GLU A 140 -19.18 -13.10 21.03
C GLU A 140 -18.00 -13.00 20.03
N VAL A 141 -17.56 -11.79 19.69
CA VAL A 141 -16.36 -11.55 18.87
C VAL A 141 -15.13 -11.62 19.76
N GLU A 142 -14.36 -12.70 19.62
CA GLU A 142 -13.24 -12.99 20.52
C GLU A 142 -11.92 -12.31 20.11
N GLU A 143 -11.67 -12.11 18.80
CA GLU A 143 -10.37 -11.67 18.30
C GLU A 143 -10.40 -11.24 16.83
N TYR A 144 -9.59 -10.24 16.49
CA TYR A 144 -9.35 -9.83 15.10
C TYR A 144 -8.08 -10.51 14.60
N LYS A 145 -8.24 -11.55 13.78
CA LYS A 145 -7.13 -12.35 13.26
C LYS A 145 -6.85 -12.04 11.81
N GLY A 146 -5.62 -11.65 11.52
CA GLY A 146 -5.08 -11.41 10.20
C GLY A 146 -4.06 -12.47 9.78
N SER A 147 -3.95 -12.73 8.49
CA SER A 147 -2.88 -13.58 7.94
C SER A 147 -2.44 -13.12 6.56
N THR A 148 -1.16 -13.33 6.27
CA THR A 148 -0.51 -13.08 4.98
C THR A 148 0.31 -14.32 4.62
N ALA A 149 0.09 -14.86 3.42
CA ALA A 149 0.91 -15.94 2.91
C ALA A 149 2.24 -15.38 2.38
N TRP A 150 3.32 -16.16 2.45
CA TRP A 150 4.62 -15.73 1.90
C TRP A 150 4.55 -15.34 0.42
N SER A 151 3.65 -15.96 -0.35
CA SER A 151 3.42 -15.67 -1.77
C SER A 151 2.78 -14.31 -2.03
N ASP A 152 2.16 -13.69 -1.02
CA ASP A 152 1.54 -12.36 -1.12
C ASP A 152 2.60 -11.23 -0.96
N PHE A 153 3.82 -11.55 -0.53
CA PHE A 153 4.93 -10.59 -0.48
C PHE A 153 5.67 -10.51 -1.81
N ALA A 154 6.34 -9.36 -2.04
CA ALA A 154 7.27 -9.24 -3.15
C ALA A 154 8.38 -10.30 -3.02
N GLN A 155 8.65 -10.99 -4.13
CA GLN A 155 9.68 -12.01 -4.17
C GLN A 155 11.02 -11.35 -4.50
N GLY A 156 11.99 -11.45 -3.59
CA GLY A 156 13.31 -10.84 -3.74
C GLY A 156 14.25 -11.62 -4.67
N GLU A 157 15.45 -11.07 -4.86
CA GLU A 157 16.53 -11.69 -5.63
C GLU A 157 17.27 -12.75 -4.80
N VAL A 158 17.87 -13.75 -5.48
CA VAL A 158 18.76 -14.74 -4.85
C VAL A 158 20.03 -14.02 -4.41
N VAL A 159 20.28 -13.94 -3.10
CA VAL A 159 21.25 -12.99 -2.53
C VAL A 159 22.70 -13.40 -2.80
N THR A 160 23.03 -14.68 -2.94
CA THR A 160 24.30 -15.25 -3.47
C THR A 160 24.20 -16.79 -3.36
N ASP A 161 25.12 -17.54 -3.95
CA ASP A 161 25.20 -19.01 -3.78
C ASP A 161 25.29 -19.39 -2.28
N GLY A 162 24.16 -19.78 -1.69
CA GLY A 162 24.01 -20.12 -0.26
C GLY A 162 23.33 -19.06 0.63
N GLU A 163 22.92 -17.89 0.11
CA GLU A 163 22.17 -16.88 0.86
C GLU A 163 20.81 -16.55 0.19
N PHE A 164 19.78 -16.51 1.04
CA PHE A 164 18.35 -16.77 0.82
C PHE A 164 17.62 -15.80 -0.13
N TYR A 165 16.39 -16.17 -0.54
CA TYR A 165 15.43 -15.22 -1.11
C TYR A 165 15.09 -14.17 -0.05
N LYS A 166 15.18 -12.89 -0.41
CA LYS A 166 14.58 -11.83 0.42
C LYS A 166 13.07 -11.86 0.23
N GLN A 167 12.34 -11.62 1.32
CA GLN A 167 10.90 -11.35 1.30
C GLN A 167 10.69 -9.89 1.74
N PRO A 168 11.07 -8.91 0.89
CA PRO A 168 11.06 -7.52 1.29
C PRO A 168 9.68 -6.89 1.10
N GLY A 169 9.46 -5.84 1.88
CA GLY A 169 8.45 -4.85 1.64
C GLY A 169 7.07 -5.20 2.18
N PRO A 170 6.09 -4.34 1.87
CA PRO A 170 4.72 -4.51 2.29
C PRO A 170 4.02 -5.67 1.58
N ALA A 171 2.92 -6.11 2.17
CA ALA A 171 2.06 -7.13 1.60
C ALA A 171 0.60 -6.87 1.98
N THR A 172 -0.26 -7.78 1.55
CA THR A 172 -1.66 -7.77 1.92
C THR A 172 -1.94 -8.72 3.09
N MET A 173 -2.65 -8.26 4.10
CA MET A 173 -3.15 -9.06 5.21
C MET A 173 -4.66 -9.22 5.13
N ARG A 174 -5.12 -10.47 5.23
CA ARG A 174 -6.55 -10.81 5.26
C ARG A 174 -7.01 -11.01 6.70
N PHE A 175 -7.89 -10.14 7.18
CA PHE A 175 -8.54 -10.21 8.48
C PHE A 175 -9.89 -10.93 8.42
N LYS A 176 -10.19 -11.60 9.53
CA LYS A 176 -11.53 -12.11 9.83
C LYS A 176 -12.27 -11.12 10.72
N ASP A 177 -13.59 -11.14 10.62
CA ASP A 177 -14.51 -10.48 11.54
C ASP A 177 -14.40 -8.94 11.60
N VAL A 178 -13.89 -8.34 10.52
CA VAL A 178 -13.85 -6.89 10.31
C VAL A 178 -15.15 -6.38 9.65
N ASP A 179 -15.87 -7.23 8.92
CA ASP A 179 -17.09 -6.84 8.19
C ASP A 179 -18.27 -6.46 9.08
N ASP A 180 -18.37 -7.08 10.26
CA ASP A 180 -19.49 -6.85 11.16
C ASP A 180 -19.26 -5.66 12.12
N TYR A 181 -18.00 -5.23 12.33
CA TYR A 181 -17.63 -4.28 13.41
C TYR A 181 -16.60 -3.21 13.03
N GLY A 182 -15.86 -3.33 11.92
CA GLY A 182 -14.84 -2.37 11.49
C GLY A 182 -13.66 -2.21 12.47
N LEU A 183 -12.94 -1.10 12.36
CA LEU A 183 -11.72 -0.79 13.14
C LEU A 183 -11.89 0.35 14.16
N PHE A 184 -13.13 0.84 14.36
CA PHE A 184 -13.46 1.76 15.45
C PHE A 184 -12.66 3.09 15.44
N LEU A 185 -12.37 3.64 14.24
CA LEU A 185 -11.50 4.82 14.09
C LEU A 185 -12.00 6.05 14.86
N ASP A 186 -13.32 6.20 15.00
CA ASP A 186 -13.93 7.28 15.77
C ASP A 186 -13.63 7.15 17.27
N GLN A 187 -13.65 5.93 17.82
CA GLN A 187 -13.32 5.73 19.23
C GLN A 187 -11.82 5.73 19.49
N VAL A 188 -11.00 5.20 18.58
CA VAL A 188 -9.56 5.06 18.79
C VAL A 188 -8.76 6.33 18.52
N ALA A 189 -9.25 7.23 17.66
CA ALA A 189 -8.52 8.45 17.29
C ALA A 189 -9.43 9.68 17.04
N GLY A 190 -10.75 9.58 17.27
CA GLY A 190 -11.67 10.71 17.03
C GLY A 190 -11.87 11.04 15.54
N VAL A 191 -11.54 10.10 14.66
CA VAL A 191 -11.69 10.23 13.20
C VAL A 191 -13.17 10.10 12.80
N SER A 192 -13.53 10.57 11.60
CA SER A 192 -14.90 10.44 11.10
C SER A 192 -15.37 8.98 11.07
N ALA A 193 -16.56 8.73 11.63
CA ALA A 193 -17.23 7.42 11.55
C ALA A 193 -17.76 7.08 10.14
N ASP A 194 -17.69 8.02 9.21
CA ASP A 194 -18.13 7.82 7.82
C ASP A 194 -17.09 7.02 6.99
N ILE A 195 -15.88 6.80 7.51
CA ILE A 195 -14.87 5.98 6.86
C ILE A 195 -15.22 4.51 7.03
N ASP A 196 -15.44 3.83 5.90
CA ASP A 196 -15.69 2.40 5.89
C ASP A 196 -14.40 1.64 6.22
N THR A 197 -14.42 0.95 7.35
CA THR A 197 -13.32 0.11 7.83
C THR A 197 -13.67 -1.38 7.81
N THR A 198 -14.72 -1.77 7.08
CA THR A 198 -15.20 -3.16 7.00
C THR A 198 -14.42 -4.03 6.00
N GLU A 199 -13.45 -3.45 5.30
CA GLU A 199 -12.59 -4.19 4.37
C GLU A 199 -11.76 -5.26 5.11
N LYS A 200 -11.77 -6.47 4.54
CA LYS A 200 -11.06 -7.63 5.10
C LYS A 200 -9.60 -7.67 4.68
N THR A 201 -9.24 -6.92 3.67
CA THR A 201 -7.96 -7.01 2.98
C THR A 201 -7.22 -5.69 3.17
N LEU A 202 -6.31 -5.66 4.14
CA LEU A 202 -5.53 -4.47 4.50
C LEU A 202 -4.10 -4.60 3.97
N ILE A 203 -3.46 -3.48 3.69
CA ILE A 203 -2.04 -3.42 3.40
C ILE A 203 -1.30 -3.37 4.74
N ILE A 204 -0.28 -4.21 4.89
CA ILE A 204 0.63 -4.25 6.02
C ILE A 204 2.06 -3.98 5.54
N GLY A 205 2.79 -3.11 6.23
CA GLY A 205 4.16 -2.78 5.88
C GLY A 205 4.88 -2.02 6.98
N MET A 206 6.18 -1.78 6.79
CA MET A 206 6.93 -0.86 7.64
C MET A 206 7.06 0.48 6.93
N ASN A 207 7.19 1.57 7.69
CA ASN A 207 7.66 2.86 7.15
C ASN A 207 9.17 3.02 7.35
N GLY A 208 9.74 4.10 6.79
CA GLY A 208 11.17 4.42 6.92
C GLY A 208 11.62 4.79 8.34
N GLU A 209 10.69 5.01 9.28
CA GLU A 209 10.95 5.32 10.69
C GLU A 209 10.95 4.07 11.58
N GLY A 210 10.63 2.89 11.02
CA GLY A 210 10.54 1.63 11.76
C GLY A 210 9.21 1.45 12.50
N GLN A 211 8.18 2.18 12.10
CA GLN A 211 6.80 1.97 12.54
C GLN A 211 6.10 0.97 11.62
N LEU A 212 5.13 0.26 12.19
CA LEU A 212 4.29 -0.66 11.43
C LEU A 212 3.05 0.09 10.94
N LEU A 213 2.75 -0.06 9.66
CA LEU A 213 1.59 0.47 8.97
C LEU A 213 0.58 -0.65 8.70
N LEU A 214 -0.69 -0.40 9.01
CA LEU A 214 -1.81 -1.26 8.68
C LEU A 214 -2.99 -0.42 8.20
N GLY A 215 -3.38 -0.53 6.93
CA GLY A 215 -4.39 0.36 6.40
C GLY A 215 -5.07 -0.12 5.13
N TYR A 216 -5.94 0.72 4.60
CA TYR A 216 -6.64 0.49 3.33
C TYR A 216 -6.36 1.64 2.36
N SER A 217 -6.18 1.27 1.10
CA SER A 217 -6.09 2.16 -0.05
C SER A 217 -6.93 1.55 -1.19
N GLU A 218 -7.51 2.40 -2.03
CA GLU A 218 -8.18 1.93 -3.25
C GLU A 218 -7.14 1.39 -4.26
N GLU A 219 -5.90 1.86 -4.14
CA GLU A 219 -4.77 1.41 -4.93
C GLU A 219 -3.93 0.34 -4.21
N HIS A 220 -3.15 -0.38 -5.00
CA HIS A 220 -2.25 -1.42 -4.51
C HIS A 220 -0.91 -0.83 -4.02
N LEU A 221 -0.96 0.00 -2.96
CA LEU A 221 0.23 0.64 -2.39
C LEU A 221 1.29 -0.37 -1.92
N GLU A 222 0.93 -1.65 -1.72
CA GLU A 222 1.91 -2.70 -1.44
C GLU A 222 2.86 -2.98 -2.62
N ARG A 223 2.56 -2.45 -3.82
CA ARG A 223 3.35 -2.69 -5.04
C ARG A 223 4.22 -1.48 -5.37
N PRO A 224 5.55 -1.66 -5.49
CA PRO A 224 6.46 -0.58 -5.85
C PRO A 224 6.04 0.16 -7.14
N GLY A 225 6.07 1.49 -7.08
CA GLY A 225 5.72 2.36 -8.22
C GLY A 225 4.23 2.58 -8.42
N THR A 226 3.38 2.13 -7.50
CA THR A 226 1.96 2.48 -7.49
C THR A 226 1.78 3.87 -6.88
N GLU A 227 1.09 4.75 -7.60
CA GLU A 227 0.64 6.04 -7.09
C GLU A 227 -0.76 5.87 -6.52
N GLY A 228 -0.99 6.38 -5.31
CA GLY A 228 -2.28 6.32 -4.62
C GLY A 228 -2.16 6.93 -3.23
N GLU A 229 -3.29 7.00 -2.52
CA GLU A 229 -3.36 7.55 -1.17
C GLU A 229 -4.04 6.54 -0.24
N TRP A 230 -3.69 6.61 1.04
CA TRP A 230 -4.41 5.86 2.06
C TRP A 230 -5.82 6.45 2.23
N VAL A 231 -6.84 5.58 2.25
CA VAL A 231 -8.16 5.96 2.76
C VAL A 231 -8.07 6.11 4.28
N TYR A 232 -7.41 5.15 4.92
CA TYR A 232 -6.95 5.25 6.30
C TYR A 232 -5.71 4.37 6.52
N CYS A 233 -4.90 4.73 7.50
CA CYS A 233 -3.74 3.96 7.91
C CYS A 233 -3.57 4.04 9.44
N LEU A 234 -3.54 2.88 10.09
CA LEU A 234 -3.16 2.72 11.48
C LEU A 234 -1.64 2.65 11.56
N ILE A 235 -1.04 3.51 12.39
CA ILE A 235 0.41 3.63 12.56
C ILE A 235 0.75 3.14 13.97
N PHE A 236 1.63 2.15 14.06
CA PHE A 236 1.99 1.53 15.33
C PHE A 236 3.47 1.67 15.63
N ASP A 237 3.76 1.96 16.91
CA ASP A 237 5.11 1.90 17.45
C ASP A 237 5.40 0.51 18.01
N LYS A 238 6.67 0.08 17.91
CA LYS A 238 7.09 -1.19 18.49
C LYS A 238 7.01 -1.11 20.01
N ALA A 239 6.34 -2.07 20.64
CA ALA A 239 6.28 -2.14 22.10
C ALA A 239 7.70 -2.33 22.68
N ALA A 240 7.98 -1.61 23.76
CA ALA A 240 9.28 -1.62 24.44
C ALA A 240 9.57 -2.89 25.22
#